data_AF-A0A433BBA0-F1
#
_entry.id   AF-A0A433BBA0-F1
#
_cell.length_a   1.000
_cell.length_b   1.000
_cell.length_c   1.000
_cell.angle_alpha   90.00
_cell.angle_beta   90.00
_cell.angle_gamma   90.00
#
_symmetry.space_group_name_H-M   'P 1'
#
loop_
_entity.id
_entity.type
_entity.pdbx_description
1 polymer ?
#
loop_
_entity_poly.entity_id
_entity_poly.type
_entity_poly.pdbx_seq_one_letter_code
_entity_poly.pdbx_strand_id
1 'polypeptide(L)'
;MQALSLFPETPVLSGVPQAPSSARPLRHWMAVASAEHARRGRDHAPQGFMQVCHGKRSPLARLKAGDWVAYYSPSTRMGGSDRLQSLVSIGRVAPGEPYAFDMGGGFVPFRRDVQYLQAAREVPIHPLLDQFEFVEDRQRWGARFRFGLFELSAHDMGLIARAMGVPGPV
;
A
#
# COMPACT_ATOMS: atom_id res chain seq x y z
N MET A 1 -4.56 -56.95 53.44
CA MET A 1 -4.36 -55.48 53.45
C MET A 1 -3.50 -55.12 52.27
N GLN A 2 -4.02 -54.26 51.40
CA GLN A 2 -3.46 -53.85 50.11
C GLN A 2 -2.20 -53.01 50.27
N ALA A 3 -1.26 -53.13 49.32
CA ALA A 3 -0.28 -52.08 49.04
C ALA A 3 -0.11 -51.96 47.52
N LEU A 4 -0.84 -51.00 46.95
CA LEU A 4 -0.64 -50.42 45.62
C LEU A 4 0.43 -49.33 45.73
N SER A 5 1.44 -49.32 44.86
CA SER A 5 2.22 -48.12 44.49
C SER A 5 3.09 -48.48 43.27
N LEU A 6 2.61 -48.21 42.05
CA LEU A 6 2.73 -46.96 41.28
C LEU A 6 4.17 -46.68 40.84
N PHE A 7 4.48 -47.12 39.62
CA PHE A 7 5.64 -46.67 38.84
C PHE A 7 5.47 -45.17 38.50
N PRO A 8 6.54 -44.35 38.50
CA PRO A 8 6.44 -42.98 38.02
C PRO A 8 6.40 -42.96 36.48
N GLU A 9 5.39 -42.29 35.94
CA GLU A 9 5.24 -41.96 34.53
C GLU A 9 6.34 -40.98 34.08
N THR A 10 6.98 -41.29 32.95
CA THR A 10 7.93 -40.40 32.27
C THR A 10 7.16 -39.25 31.61
N PRO A 11 7.46 -37.97 31.86
CA PRO A 11 6.77 -36.89 31.17
C PRO A 11 7.23 -36.81 29.72
N VAL A 12 6.26 -36.95 28.80
CA VAL A 12 6.42 -36.63 27.38
C VAL A 12 6.52 -35.11 27.26
N LEU A 13 7.68 -34.58 26.87
CA LEU A 13 7.84 -33.17 26.51
C LEU A 13 7.14 -32.92 25.17
N SER A 14 5.86 -32.58 25.22
CA SER A 14 5.10 -32.08 24.07
C SER A 14 5.28 -30.56 23.96
N GLY A 15 5.71 -30.11 22.77
CA GLY A 15 5.63 -28.71 22.37
C GLY A 15 6.96 -28.04 22.09
N VAL A 16 7.65 -28.45 21.02
CA VAL A 16 8.53 -27.50 20.31
C VAL A 16 7.62 -26.39 19.77
N PRO A 17 7.78 -25.11 20.15
CA PRO A 17 7.04 -24.04 19.51
C PRO A 17 7.39 -24.03 18.02
N GLN A 18 6.38 -24.26 17.18
CA GLN A 18 6.48 -24.08 15.74
C GLN A 18 7.01 -22.67 15.45
N ALA A 19 8.08 -22.57 14.68
CA ALA A 19 8.61 -21.30 14.20
C ALA A 19 7.46 -20.48 13.56
N PRO A 20 7.40 -19.16 13.77
CA PRO A 20 6.35 -18.34 13.18
C PRO A 20 6.33 -18.52 11.66
N SER A 21 5.11 -18.63 11.14
CA SER A 21 4.75 -18.66 9.72
C SER A 21 5.67 -17.78 8.88
N SER A 22 6.19 -18.34 7.78
CA SER A 22 6.98 -17.59 6.79
C SER A 22 6.23 -16.31 6.41
N ALA A 23 6.87 -15.16 6.66
CA ALA A 23 6.25 -13.87 6.38
C ALA A 23 5.83 -13.81 4.91
N ARG A 24 4.55 -13.51 4.66
CA ARG A 24 4.02 -13.33 3.29
C ARG A 24 4.87 -12.29 2.56
N PRO A 25 5.27 -12.54 1.29
CA PRO A 25 5.94 -11.53 0.47
C PRO A 25 5.12 -10.24 0.42
N LEU A 26 5.79 -9.12 0.68
CA LEU A 26 5.17 -7.80 0.61
C LEU A 26 4.81 -7.47 -0.84
N ARG A 27 3.64 -6.87 -1.03
CA ARG A 27 3.16 -6.44 -2.35
C ARG A 27 3.31 -4.94 -2.47
N HIS A 28 3.39 -4.46 -3.71
CA HIS A 28 3.65 -3.06 -4.03
C HIS A 28 2.53 -2.54 -4.92
N TRP A 29 2.10 -1.30 -4.70
CA TRP A 29 0.88 -0.78 -5.30
C TRP A 29 1.08 0.62 -5.87
N MET A 30 0.52 0.84 -7.05
CA MET A 30 0.31 2.17 -7.62
C MET A 30 -1.16 2.56 -7.45
N ALA A 31 -1.41 3.61 -6.68
CA ALA A 31 -2.70 4.25 -6.52
C ALA A 31 -2.81 5.48 -7.44
N VAL A 32 -4.00 5.70 -8.01
CA VAL A 32 -4.24 6.83 -8.92
C VAL A 32 -5.30 7.75 -8.33
N ALA A 33 -4.94 9.02 -8.11
CA ALA A 33 -5.85 10.09 -7.71
C ALA A 33 -5.25 11.45 -8.07
N SER A 34 -6.05 12.52 -8.05
CA SER A 34 -5.52 13.88 -8.13
C SER A 34 -4.54 14.17 -6.99
N ALA A 35 -3.55 15.04 -7.23
CA ALA A 35 -2.53 15.34 -6.22
C ALA A 35 -3.12 15.92 -4.93
N GLU A 36 -4.12 16.80 -5.01
CA GLU A 36 -4.79 17.33 -3.81
C GLU A 36 -5.39 16.23 -2.94
N HIS A 37 -5.99 15.22 -3.57
CA HIS A 37 -6.56 14.06 -2.86
C HIS A 37 -5.47 13.19 -2.23
N ALA A 38 -4.39 12.92 -2.96
CA ALA A 38 -3.26 12.16 -2.44
C ALA A 38 -2.57 12.89 -1.27
N ARG A 39 -2.35 14.20 -1.39
CA ARG A 39 -1.79 15.05 -0.31
C ARG A 39 -2.72 15.10 0.90
N ARG A 40 -4.03 15.27 0.70
CA ARG A 40 -5.00 15.23 1.80
C ARG A 40 -4.93 13.93 2.60
N GLY A 41 -4.77 12.79 1.93
CA GLY A 41 -4.57 11.50 2.59
C GLY A 41 -3.22 11.39 3.30
N ARG A 42 -2.15 11.88 2.66
CA ARG A 42 -0.76 11.90 3.18
C ARG A 42 -0.61 12.75 4.44
N ASP A 43 -1.21 13.93 4.42
CA ASP A 43 -1.03 15.00 5.41
C ASP A 43 -2.08 14.90 6.55
N HIS A 44 -2.98 13.92 6.49
CA HIS A 44 -3.98 13.69 7.54
C HIS A 44 -3.32 13.19 8.84
N ALA A 45 -3.65 13.84 9.95
CA ALA A 45 -3.16 13.51 11.29
C ALA A 45 -4.28 12.92 12.17
N PRO A 46 -3.96 12.00 13.11
CA PRO A 46 -2.61 11.49 13.41
C PRO A 46 -2.13 10.41 12.43
N GLN A 47 -3.02 9.86 11.62
CA GLN A 47 -2.76 8.73 10.72
C GLN A 47 -3.17 9.09 9.29
N GLY A 48 -2.24 8.95 8.35
CA GLY A 48 -2.54 9.11 6.93
C GLY A 48 -3.42 7.99 6.39
N PHE A 49 -4.14 8.26 5.31
CA PHE A 49 -5.05 7.30 4.68
C PHE A 49 -4.96 7.32 3.15
N MET A 50 -5.33 6.20 2.53
CA MET A 50 -5.62 6.11 1.11
C MET A 50 -7.11 5.88 0.85
N GLN A 51 -7.59 6.49 -0.22
CA GLN A 51 -8.93 6.31 -0.77
C GLN A 51 -8.80 6.33 -2.29
N VAL A 52 -9.31 5.32 -2.97
CA VAL A 52 -9.19 5.15 -4.42
C VAL A 52 -10.49 4.62 -5.02
N CYS A 53 -10.56 4.56 -6.36
CA CYS A 53 -11.65 3.91 -7.10
C CYS A 53 -13.04 4.37 -6.66
N HIS A 54 -13.22 5.69 -6.49
CA HIS A 54 -14.47 6.31 -6.03
C HIS A 54 -14.95 5.87 -4.65
N GLY A 55 -14.04 5.45 -3.77
CA GLY A 55 -14.36 5.05 -2.39
C GLY A 55 -14.84 3.60 -2.27
N LYS A 56 -14.65 2.77 -3.29
CA LYS A 56 -15.03 1.34 -3.24
C LYS A 56 -14.14 0.56 -2.26
N ARG A 57 -14.74 -0.37 -1.52
CA ARG A 57 -14.04 -1.28 -0.60
C ARG A 57 -13.15 -2.31 -1.31
N SER A 58 -13.66 -2.91 -2.38
CA SER A 58 -13.02 -4.08 -3.03
C SER A 58 -11.55 -3.86 -3.43
N PRO A 59 -11.18 -2.74 -4.07
CA PRO A 59 -9.77 -2.45 -4.36
C PRO A 59 -8.90 -2.40 -3.10
N LEU A 60 -9.40 -1.76 -2.02
CA LEU A 60 -8.67 -1.61 -0.77
C LEU A 60 -8.50 -2.93 0.00
N ALA A 61 -9.45 -3.85 -0.10
CA ALA A 61 -9.40 -5.15 0.57
C ALA A 61 -8.26 -6.05 0.08
N ARG A 62 -7.70 -5.75 -1.10
CA ARG A 62 -6.55 -6.46 -1.68
C ARG A 62 -5.22 -6.09 -1.00
N LEU A 63 -5.12 -4.90 -0.41
CA LEU A 63 -3.91 -4.45 0.28
C LEU A 63 -3.84 -5.09 1.67
N LYS A 64 -2.63 -5.48 2.07
CA LYS A 64 -2.36 -6.05 3.39
C LYS A 64 -1.36 -5.18 4.14
N ALA A 65 -1.39 -5.25 5.47
CA ALA A 65 -0.46 -4.52 6.32
C ALA A 65 0.99 -4.80 5.89
N GLY A 66 1.80 -3.76 5.84
CA GLY A 66 3.20 -3.80 5.39
C GLY A 66 3.43 -3.69 3.88
N ASP A 67 2.38 -3.86 3.05
CA ASP A 67 2.47 -3.57 1.61
C ASP A 67 2.88 -2.12 1.37
N TRP A 68 3.56 -1.88 0.25
CA TRP A 68 3.94 -0.53 -0.17
C TRP A 68 2.90 0.07 -1.10
N VAL A 69 2.66 1.36 -0.96
CA VAL A 69 1.80 2.12 -1.89
C VAL A 69 2.48 3.42 -2.29
N ALA A 70 2.44 3.73 -3.58
CA ALA A 70 2.78 5.02 -4.14
C ALA A 70 1.56 5.61 -4.84
N TYR A 71 1.38 6.93 -4.76
CA TYR A 71 0.37 7.66 -5.52
C TYR A 71 0.97 8.28 -6.76
N TYR A 72 0.39 7.97 -7.91
CA TYR A 72 0.53 8.73 -9.13
C TYR A 72 -0.68 9.66 -9.32
N SER A 73 -0.41 10.88 -9.75
CA SER A 73 -1.42 11.89 -10.01
C SER A 73 -1.38 12.37 -11.46
N PRO A 74 -2.42 12.09 -12.26
CA PRO A 74 -2.49 12.58 -13.64
C PRO A 74 -2.73 14.09 -13.70
N SER A 75 -3.33 14.67 -12.66
CA SER A 75 -3.72 16.08 -12.55
C SER A 75 -3.62 16.57 -11.11
N THR A 76 -3.57 17.89 -10.91
CA THR A 76 -3.51 18.50 -9.58
C THR A 76 -4.81 18.30 -8.81
N ARG A 77 -5.94 18.58 -9.48
CA ARG A 77 -7.30 18.51 -8.91
C ARG A 77 -8.15 17.46 -9.62
N MET A 78 -9.19 16.98 -8.94
CA MET A 78 -10.14 16.04 -9.52
C MET A 78 -10.80 16.64 -10.78
N GLY A 79 -10.83 15.88 -11.87
CA GLY A 79 -11.34 16.36 -13.18
C GLY A 79 -10.45 17.39 -13.88
N GLY A 80 -9.27 17.72 -13.34
CA GLY A 80 -8.29 18.60 -13.97
C GLY A 80 -7.63 17.99 -15.21
N SER A 81 -7.20 18.84 -16.14
CA SER A 81 -6.52 18.49 -17.40
C SER A 81 -5.10 19.07 -17.51
N ASP A 82 -4.54 19.53 -16.39
CA ASP A 82 -3.23 20.19 -16.26
C ASP A 82 -2.03 19.25 -16.47
N ARG A 83 -2.29 17.94 -16.60
CA ARG A 83 -1.28 16.90 -16.86
C ARG A 83 -0.10 16.93 -15.88
N LEU A 84 -0.40 17.06 -14.59
CA LEU A 84 0.63 17.02 -13.53
C LEU A 84 1.55 15.79 -13.66
N GLN A 85 0.98 14.62 -13.96
CA GLN A 85 1.68 13.36 -14.24
C GLN A 85 2.88 13.09 -13.31
N SER A 86 2.64 13.13 -12.00
CA SER A 86 3.70 13.07 -10.97
C SER A 86 3.41 12.02 -9.91
N LEU A 87 4.47 11.50 -9.30
CA LEU A 87 4.44 10.68 -8.09
C LEU A 87 4.37 11.62 -6.89
N VAL A 88 3.36 11.47 -6.04
CA VAL A 88 2.97 12.48 -5.03
C VAL A 88 3.24 12.04 -3.59
N SER A 89 3.09 10.75 -3.31
CA SER A 89 3.30 10.21 -1.96
C SER A 89 3.66 8.74 -2.03
N ILE A 90 4.41 8.26 -1.04
CA ILE A 90 4.78 6.85 -0.89
C ILE A 90 4.75 6.48 0.60
N GLY A 91 4.32 5.25 0.91
CA GLY A 91 4.21 4.78 2.28
C GLY A 91 3.91 3.29 2.39
N ARG A 92 3.73 2.84 3.63
CA ARG A 92 3.38 1.45 3.95
C ARG A 92 1.96 1.37 4.49
N VAL A 93 1.20 0.37 4.05
CA VAL A 93 -0.15 0.10 4.53
C VAL A 93 -0.08 -0.28 6.00
N ALA A 94 -0.82 0.43 6.84
CA ALA A 94 -0.87 0.17 8.27
C ALA A 94 -1.71 -1.10 8.58
N PRO A 95 -1.61 -1.66 9.80
CA PRO A 95 -2.51 -2.72 10.26
C PRO A 95 -4.01 -2.36 10.17
N GLY A 96 -4.89 -3.36 10.33
CA GLY A 96 -6.35 -3.19 10.31
C GLY A 96 -7.00 -3.64 9.00
N GLU A 97 -8.23 -3.21 8.74
CA GLU A 97 -9.00 -3.48 7.52
C GLU A 97 -9.45 -2.17 6.86
N PRO A 98 -9.91 -2.17 5.59
CA PRO A 98 -10.59 -1.02 5.03
C PRO A 98 -11.86 -0.67 5.83
N TYR A 99 -12.04 0.60 6.14
CA TYR A 99 -13.17 1.09 6.93
C TYR A 99 -13.96 2.16 6.19
N ALA A 100 -15.26 2.24 6.47
CA ALA A 100 -16.12 3.29 5.96
C ALA A 100 -15.85 4.60 6.72
N PHE A 101 -15.83 5.73 6.02
CA PHE A 101 -15.67 7.04 6.60
C PHE A 101 -16.73 7.98 6.06
N ASP A 102 -17.61 8.49 6.91
CA ASP A 102 -18.64 9.44 6.51
C ASP A 102 -18.01 10.83 6.32
N MET A 103 -18.01 11.32 5.07
CA MET A 103 -17.54 12.68 4.76
C MET A 103 -18.63 13.74 4.94
N GLY A 104 -19.83 13.36 5.37
CA GLY A 104 -21.03 14.19 5.33
C GLY A 104 -21.68 14.20 3.93
N GLY A 105 -22.92 14.68 3.86
CA GLY A 105 -23.62 14.82 2.58
C GLY A 105 -23.98 13.50 1.89
N GLY A 106 -24.08 12.40 2.64
CA GLY A 106 -24.47 11.08 2.14
C GLY A 106 -23.37 10.31 1.40
N PHE A 107 -22.13 10.83 1.36
CA PHE A 107 -21.00 10.14 0.74
C PHE A 107 -20.12 9.45 1.79
N VAL A 108 -20.16 8.11 1.79
CA VAL A 108 -19.43 7.26 2.74
C VAL A 108 -18.40 6.39 2.00
N PRO A 109 -17.23 6.94 1.63
CA PRO A 109 -16.17 6.17 1.01
C PRO A 109 -15.48 5.21 1.99
N PHE A 110 -14.84 4.18 1.44
CA PHE A 110 -13.89 3.36 2.17
C PHE A 110 -12.48 3.95 2.13
N ARG A 111 -11.79 3.86 3.27
CA ARG A 111 -10.40 4.26 3.47
C ARG A 111 -9.56 3.12 4.00
N ARG A 112 -8.25 3.23 3.83
CA ARG A 112 -7.24 2.33 4.40
C ARG A 112 -6.10 3.16 4.95
N ASP A 113 -5.65 2.84 6.15
CA ASP A 113 -4.56 3.60 6.79
C ASP A 113 -3.21 3.30 6.13
N VAL A 114 -2.42 4.36 5.94
CA VAL A 114 -1.10 4.31 5.33
C VAL A 114 -0.14 5.19 6.12
N GLN A 115 0.98 4.62 6.53
CA GLN A 115 2.10 5.32 7.12
C GLN A 115 2.96 5.90 5.99
N TYR A 116 2.71 7.16 5.66
CA TYR A 116 3.45 7.86 4.60
C TYR A 116 4.83 8.32 5.06
N LEU A 117 5.79 8.24 4.13
CA LEU A 117 7.13 8.76 4.32
C LEU A 117 7.14 10.27 4.07
N GLN A 118 7.10 11.07 5.14
CA GLN A 118 6.99 12.54 5.04
C GLN A 118 8.19 13.21 4.37
N ALA A 119 9.36 12.55 4.35
CA ALA A 119 10.54 13.04 3.64
C ALA A 119 10.46 12.87 2.11
N ALA A 120 9.46 12.14 1.60
CA ALA A 120 9.31 11.86 0.18
C ALA A 120 8.97 13.12 -0.62
N ARG A 121 9.70 13.34 -1.71
CA ARG A 121 9.51 14.47 -2.61
C ARG A 121 8.62 14.08 -3.77
N GLU A 122 7.78 15.00 -4.21
CA GLU A 122 7.01 14.80 -5.44
C GLU A 122 7.91 14.88 -6.66
N VAL A 123 7.75 13.97 -7.60
CA VAL A 123 8.59 13.90 -8.81
C VAL A 123 7.78 13.57 -10.06
N PRO A 124 8.12 14.14 -11.23
CA PRO A 124 7.50 13.76 -12.50
C PRO A 124 7.74 12.28 -12.82
N ILE A 125 6.75 11.59 -13.40
CA ILE A 125 6.90 10.18 -13.75
C ILE A 125 7.72 9.94 -15.03
N HIS A 126 7.72 10.92 -15.94
CA HIS A 126 8.30 10.79 -17.31
C HIS A 126 9.75 10.31 -17.37
N PRO A 127 10.67 10.78 -16.50
CA PRO A 127 12.06 10.31 -16.50
C PRO A 127 12.23 8.82 -16.12
N LEU A 128 11.21 8.21 -15.52
CA LEU A 128 11.25 6.84 -15.03
C LEU A 128 10.61 5.83 -15.99
N LEU A 129 9.89 6.29 -17.02
CA LEU A 129 9.04 5.44 -17.84
C LEU A 129 9.79 4.29 -18.54
N ASP A 130 11.02 4.51 -19.01
CA ASP A 130 11.81 3.46 -19.67
C ASP A 130 12.42 2.45 -18.70
N GLN A 131 12.35 2.71 -17.40
CA GLN A 131 12.91 1.85 -16.36
C GLN A 131 11.86 0.95 -15.71
N PHE A 132 10.57 1.27 -15.90
CA PHE A 132 9.47 0.54 -15.27
C PHE A 132 9.15 -0.76 -16.01
N GLU A 133 9.06 -1.86 -15.27
CA GLU A 133 8.64 -3.17 -15.78
C GLU A 133 7.16 -3.16 -16.20
N PHE A 134 6.31 -2.38 -15.53
CA PHE A 134 4.89 -2.29 -15.93
C PHE A 134 4.66 -1.52 -17.24
N VAL A 135 5.66 -0.80 -17.75
CA VAL A 135 5.57 -0.03 -19.00
C VAL A 135 6.07 -0.88 -20.17
N GLU A 136 5.15 -1.60 -20.81
CA GLU A 136 5.45 -2.44 -21.97
C GLU A 136 5.65 -1.64 -23.27
N ASP A 137 4.93 -0.51 -23.39
CA ASP A 137 4.99 0.38 -24.56
C ASP A 137 4.95 1.83 -24.08
N ARG A 138 6.03 2.57 -24.34
CA ARG A 138 6.17 3.97 -23.96
C ARG A 138 5.09 4.86 -24.59
N GLN A 139 4.56 4.56 -25.77
CA GLN A 139 3.48 5.35 -26.37
C GLN A 139 2.13 5.12 -25.67
N ARG A 140 1.98 3.99 -24.97
CA ARG A 140 0.75 3.57 -24.29
C ARG A 140 0.93 3.38 -22.78
N TRP A 141 1.98 3.98 -22.20
CA TRP A 141 2.35 3.86 -20.79
C TRP A 141 1.21 4.20 -19.81
N GLY A 142 0.32 5.11 -20.21
CA GLY A 142 -0.85 5.53 -19.45
C GLY A 142 -1.91 4.44 -19.22
N ALA A 143 -1.84 3.30 -19.92
CA ALA A 143 -2.91 2.32 -19.97
C ALA A 143 -3.24 1.71 -18.60
N ARG A 144 -2.25 1.39 -17.75
CA ARG A 144 -2.50 0.77 -16.43
C ARG A 144 -3.15 1.72 -15.42
N PHE A 145 -2.94 3.03 -15.56
CA PHE A 145 -3.47 4.01 -14.61
C PHE A 145 -5.01 4.11 -14.64
N ARG A 146 -5.67 3.62 -15.70
CA ARG A 146 -7.13 3.57 -15.78
C ARG A 146 -7.79 2.69 -14.71
N PHE A 147 -7.04 1.76 -14.12
CA PHE A 147 -7.56 0.84 -13.10
C PHE A 147 -7.74 1.48 -11.73
N GLY A 148 -7.16 2.68 -11.49
CA GLY A 148 -7.26 3.38 -10.21
C GLY A 148 -6.35 2.81 -9.10
N LEU A 149 -6.10 1.50 -9.12
CA LEU A 149 -5.18 0.80 -8.23
C LEU A 149 -4.66 -0.47 -8.92
N PHE A 150 -3.35 -0.62 -9.07
CA PHE A 150 -2.73 -1.81 -9.63
C PHE A 150 -1.44 -2.18 -8.93
N GLU A 151 -1.03 -3.44 -9.08
CA GLU A 151 0.19 -3.97 -8.46
C GLU A 151 1.43 -3.63 -9.29
N LEU A 152 2.51 -3.35 -8.57
CA LEU A 152 3.85 -3.09 -9.08
C LEU A 152 4.79 -4.23 -8.65
N SER A 153 5.89 -4.38 -9.37
CA SER A 153 7.02 -5.17 -8.89
C SER A 153 7.77 -4.44 -7.77
N ALA A 154 8.62 -5.18 -7.06
CA ALA A 154 9.53 -4.58 -6.08
C ALA A 154 10.52 -3.61 -6.74
N HIS A 155 11.00 -3.94 -7.95
CA HIS A 155 11.88 -3.08 -8.76
C HIS A 155 11.23 -1.73 -9.04
N ASP A 156 10.00 -1.72 -9.56
CA ASP A 156 9.28 -0.49 -9.89
C ASP A 156 9.04 0.39 -8.65
N MET A 157 8.70 -0.21 -7.51
CA MET A 157 8.56 0.53 -6.26
C MET A 157 9.91 1.09 -5.78
N GLY A 158 11.00 0.34 -5.96
CA GLY A 158 12.36 0.79 -5.65
C GLY A 158 12.77 2.00 -6.49
N LEU A 159 12.45 2.01 -7.79
CA LEU A 159 12.68 3.16 -8.68
C LEU A 159 11.93 4.40 -8.20
N ILE A 160 10.66 4.24 -7.82
CA ILE A 160 9.81 5.32 -7.29
C ILE A 160 10.42 5.87 -6.00
N ALA A 161 10.71 5.00 -5.03
CA ALA A 161 11.26 5.41 -3.73
C ALA A 161 12.57 6.19 -3.90
N ARG A 162 13.48 5.67 -4.74
CA ARG A 162 14.76 6.32 -5.07
C ARG A 162 14.55 7.69 -5.70
N ALA A 163 13.65 7.80 -6.69
CA ALA A 163 13.35 9.07 -7.35
C ALA A 163 12.75 10.09 -6.35
N MET A 164 11.89 9.62 -5.44
CA MET A 164 11.29 10.45 -4.39
C MET A 164 12.25 10.77 -3.23
N GLY A 165 13.48 10.25 -3.24
CA GLY A 165 14.50 10.54 -2.24
C GLY A 165 14.30 9.86 -0.89
N VAL A 166 13.66 8.68 -0.85
CA VAL A 166 13.38 7.92 0.38
C VAL A 166 13.82 6.45 0.26
N PRO A 167 14.02 5.74 1.40
CA PRO A 167 14.29 4.31 1.38
C PRO A 167 13.16 3.54 0.70
N GLY A 168 13.51 2.63 -0.20
CA GLY A 168 12.57 1.72 -0.86
C GLY A 168 12.43 0.38 -0.13
N PRO A 169 11.57 -0.52 -0.66
CA PRO A 169 11.60 -1.92 -0.27
C PRO A 169 13.00 -2.52 -0.52
N VAL A 170 13.47 -3.35 0.42
CA VAL A 170 14.67 -4.18 0.30
C VAL A 170 14.36 -5.51 -0.37
#